data_AF-G7Q0A4-F1
#
_entry.id   AF-G7Q0A4-F1
#
_cell.length_a   1.000
_cell.length_b   1.000
_cell.length_c   1.000
_cell.angle_alpha   90.00
_cell.angle_beta   90.00
_cell.angle_gamma   90.00
#
_symmetry.space_group_name_H-M   'P 1'
#
loop_
_entity.id
_entity.type
_entity.pdbx_description
1 polymer ?
#
loop_
_entity_poly.entity_id
_entity_poly.type
_entity_poly.pdbx_seq_one_letter_code
_entity_poly.pdbx_strand_id
1 'polypeptide(L)'
;QDDQLLDDGKTLGECGFTSQTARPQAPATVGLAFRADDTFEALCIEPFSSPPELPDVMKPQDSGSSANEQAVQGPLVLRTMAKSRNTSWSLCPGLTARSMREPQSGRTQVHPHWGL
;
A
#
# COMPACT_ATOMS: atom_id res chain seq x y z
N GLN A 1 -15.27 -14.03 -5.84
CA GLN A 1 -15.52 -15.00 -6.92
C GLN A 1 -14.36 -14.82 -7.86
N ASP A 2 -13.34 -15.64 -7.70
CA ASP A 2 -12.00 -15.44 -8.28
C ASP A 2 -11.87 -16.07 -9.68
N ASP A 3 -12.93 -16.73 -10.15
CA ASP A 3 -12.95 -17.53 -11.38
C ASP A 3 -13.83 -16.92 -12.47
N GLN A 4 -14.01 -15.59 -12.47
CA GLN A 4 -14.77 -14.93 -13.53
C GLN A 4 -13.96 -14.96 -14.84
N LEU A 5 -14.48 -15.66 -15.85
CA LEU A 5 -13.91 -15.63 -17.20
C LEU A 5 -13.88 -14.19 -17.72
N LEU A 6 -12.72 -13.74 -18.17
CA LEU A 6 -12.54 -12.42 -18.76
C LEU A 6 -12.94 -12.44 -20.23
N ASP A 7 -13.61 -11.38 -20.67
CA ASP A 7 -14.03 -11.18 -22.06
C ASP A 7 -12.95 -10.44 -22.84
N ASP A 8 -12.54 -10.98 -23.98
CA ASP A 8 -11.51 -10.41 -24.86
C ASP A 8 -11.86 -9.01 -25.37
N GLY A 9 -13.15 -8.67 -25.41
CA GLY A 9 -13.63 -7.34 -25.81
C GLY A 9 -13.44 -6.26 -24.75
N LYS A 10 -13.10 -6.61 -23.50
CA LYS A 10 -12.98 -5.69 -22.38
C LYS A 10 -11.53 -5.33 -22.08
N THR A 11 -11.32 -4.08 -21.68
CA THR A 11 -10.02 -3.65 -21.14
C THR A 11 -9.82 -4.20 -19.73
N LEU A 12 -8.55 -4.33 -19.33
CA LEU A 12 -8.20 -4.75 -17.96
C LEU A 12 -8.82 -3.85 -16.88
N GLY A 13 -8.95 -2.54 -17.16
CA GLY A 13 -9.61 -1.60 -16.25
C GLY A 13 -11.10 -1.89 -16.06
N GLU A 14 -11.81 -2.25 -17.14
CA GLU A 14 -13.22 -2.68 -17.08
C GLU A 14 -13.40 -4.01 -16.36
N CYS A 15 -12.36 -4.85 -16.35
CA CYS A 15 -12.29 -6.09 -15.57
C CYS A 15 -11.84 -5.86 -14.10
N GLY A 16 -11.59 -4.61 -13.68
CA GLY A 16 -11.23 -4.27 -12.29
C GLY A 16 -9.72 -4.23 -11.99
N PHE A 17 -8.86 -4.49 -12.97
CA PHE A 17 -7.42 -4.33 -12.85
C PHE A 17 -7.03 -2.87 -13.10
N THR A 18 -6.84 -2.12 -12.01
CA THR A 18 -6.52 -0.70 -12.04
C THR A 18 -5.17 -0.43 -11.41
N SER A 19 -4.61 0.77 -11.59
CA SER A 19 -3.39 1.18 -10.89
C SER A 19 -3.50 1.16 -9.35
N GLN A 20 -4.73 1.23 -8.83
CA GLN A 20 -4.99 1.17 -7.40
C GLN A 20 -5.02 -0.26 -6.87
N THR A 21 -5.50 -1.22 -7.67
CA THR A 21 -5.71 -2.63 -7.29
C THR A 21 -4.60 -3.58 -7.78
N ALA A 22 -3.83 -3.21 -8.80
CA ALA A 22 -2.69 -3.97 -9.33
C ALA A 22 -1.37 -3.18 -9.16
N ARG A 23 -0.95 -2.98 -7.92
CA ARG A 23 0.24 -2.17 -7.58
C ARG A 23 1.52 -3.00 -7.72
N PRO A 24 2.70 -2.40 -7.95
CA PRO A 24 3.96 -3.17 -8.04
C PRO A 24 4.26 -4.05 -6.83
N GLN A 25 4.01 -3.55 -5.62
CA GLN A 25 4.22 -4.27 -4.36
C GLN A 25 3.05 -5.17 -3.95
N ALA A 26 1.91 -5.06 -4.63
CA ALA A 26 0.71 -5.86 -4.42
C ALA A 26 0.02 -6.09 -5.77
N PRO A 27 0.60 -6.92 -6.65
CA PRO A 27 0.03 -7.19 -7.97
C PRO A 27 -1.33 -7.89 -7.85
N ALA A 28 -2.20 -7.65 -8.82
CA ALA A 28 -3.41 -8.44 -8.97
C ALA A 28 -3.09 -9.77 -9.67
N THR A 29 -3.84 -10.82 -9.35
CA THR A 29 -3.64 -12.15 -9.94
C THR A 29 -4.59 -12.34 -11.12
N VAL A 30 -4.09 -12.93 -12.21
CA VAL A 30 -4.89 -13.35 -13.38
C VAL A 30 -4.75 -14.85 -13.54
N GLY A 31 -5.87 -15.57 -13.44
CA GLY A 31 -5.92 -17.00 -13.71
C GLY A 31 -5.78 -17.31 -15.20
N LEU A 32 -5.02 -18.35 -15.55
CA LEU A 32 -4.82 -18.82 -16.91
C LEU A 32 -5.11 -20.31 -16.98
N ALA A 33 -5.91 -20.71 -17.97
CA ALA A 33 -6.19 -22.11 -18.27
C ALA A 33 -5.96 -22.33 -19.77
N PHE A 34 -5.26 -23.39 -20.13
CA PHE A 34 -5.02 -23.76 -21.51
C PHE A 34 -6.21 -24.50 -22.12
N ARG A 35 -6.37 -24.34 -23.43
CA ARG A 35 -7.27 -25.19 -24.21
C ARG A 35 -6.49 -26.41 -24.70
N ALA A 36 -7.00 -27.60 -24.41
CA ALA A 36 -6.54 -28.86 -24.98
C ALA A 36 -7.68 -29.46 -25.80
N ASP A 37 -7.39 -29.81 -27.05
CA ASP A 37 -8.39 -30.18 -28.04
C ASP A 37 -9.47 -29.08 -28.17
N ASP A 38 -10.73 -29.40 -27.91
CA ASP A 38 -11.88 -28.49 -28.00
C ASP A 38 -12.39 -27.98 -26.64
N THR A 39 -11.67 -28.26 -25.55
CA THR A 39 -12.09 -27.90 -24.18
C THR A 39 -11.01 -27.18 -23.39
N PHE A 40 -11.39 -26.22 -22.55
CA PHE A 40 -10.47 -25.62 -21.59
C PHE A 40 -10.27 -26.54 -20.39
N GLU A 41 -9.05 -26.60 -19.88
CA GLU A 41 -8.79 -27.22 -18.59
C GLU A 41 -9.47 -26.41 -17.46
N ALA A 42 -9.70 -27.05 -16.33
CA ALA A 42 -10.17 -26.34 -15.14
C ALA A 42 -9.08 -25.36 -14.67
N LEU A 43 -9.47 -24.13 -14.35
CA LEU A 43 -8.56 -23.18 -13.72
C LEU A 43 -8.08 -23.75 -12.38
N CYS A 44 -6.77 -23.95 -12.25
CA CYS A 44 -6.14 -24.46 -11.05
C CYS A 44 -4.96 -23.56 -10.69
N ILE A 45 -5.06 -22.86 -9.56
CA ILE A 45 -3.98 -22.03 -9.01
C ILE A 45 -3.53 -22.69 -7.70
N GLU A 46 -2.38 -23.34 -7.74
CA GLU A 46 -1.78 -23.90 -6.54
C GLU A 46 -1.34 -22.77 -5.59
N PRO A 47 -1.72 -22.84 -4.29
CA PRO A 47 -1.39 -21.80 -3.35
C PRO A 47 0.12 -21.76 -3.06
N PHE A 48 0.62 -20.57 -2.70
CA PHE A 48 1.97 -20.45 -2.16
C PHE A 48 2.10 -21.20 -0.83
N SER A 49 3.33 -21.59 -0.49
CA SER A 49 3.64 -22.19 0.82
C SER A 49 3.33 -21.21 1.97
N SER A 50 2.94 -21.75 3.11
CA SER A 50 2.82 -20.96 4.35
C SER A 50 4.20 -20.52 4.88
N PRO A 51 4.33 -19.31 5.44
CA PRO A 51 5.56 -18.88 6.11
C PRO A 51 5.82 -19.71 7.38
N PRO A 52 7.07 -19.78 7.86
CA PRO A 52 7.37 -20.44 9.14
C PRO A 52 6.76 -19.68 10.33
N GLU A 53 6.68 -20.36 11.47
CA GLU A 53 6.30 -19.73 12.73
C GLU A 53 7.22 -18.55 13.07
N LEU A 54 6.60 -17.46 13.55
CA LEU A 54 7.32 -16.26 13.92
C LEU A 54 8.14 -16.53 15.20
N PRO A 55 9.45 -16.21 15.25
CA PRO A 55 10.25 -16.44 16.45
C PRO A 55 9.78 -15.54 17.60
N ASP A 56 9.96 -15.99 18.85
CA ASP A 56 9.44 -15.29 20.04
C ASP A 56 9.93 -13.85 20.18
N VAL A 57 11.16 -13.57 19.74
CA VAL A 57 11.73 -12.22 19.70
C VAL A 57 11.04 -11.26 18.73
N MET A 58 10.36 -11.77 17.70
CA MET A 58 9.63 -10.96 16.71
C MET A 58 8.13 -10.85 17.04
N LYS A 59 7.62 -11.65 17.98
CA LYS A 59 6.25 -11.50 18.47
C LYS A 59 6.13 -10.19 19.25
N PRO A 60 4.99 -9.46 19.14
CA PRO A 60 4.74 -8.31 19.98
C PRO A 60 4.90 -8.67 21.45
N GLN A 61 5.71 -7.92 22.19
CA GLN A 61 5.84 -8.13 23.63
C GLN A 61 4.56 -7.64 24.31
N ASP A 62 3.91 -8.50 25.09
CA ASP A 62 2.81 -8.07 25.96
C ASP A 62 3.37 -7.02 26.91
N SER A 63 2.95 -5.77 26.73
CA SER A 63 3.36 -4.64 27.55
C SER A 63 2.76 -4.80 28.95
N GLY A 64 3.42 -5.58 29.80
CA GLY A 64 2.87 -6.01 31.09
C GLY A 64 3.88 -6.50 32.12
N SER A 65 5.15 -6.06 32.08
CA SER A 65 6.12 -6.08 33.21
C SER A 65 7.40 -5.41 32.69
N SER A 66 7.94 -4.31 33.21
CA SER A 66 7.93 -3.70 34.53
C SER A 66 7.94 -2.18 34.41
N ALA A 67 7.38 -1.51 35.43
CA ALA A 67 7.46 -0.08 35.65
C ALA A 67 8.87 0.50 35.36
N ASN A 68 8.97 1.37 34.35
CA ASN A 68 9.96 2.42 34.37
C ASN A 68 9.28 3.69 33.86
N GLU A 69 8.79 4.49 34.80
CA GLU A 69 8.31 5.84 34.55
C GLU A 69 9.48 6.69 34.06
N GLN A 70 9.54 6.95 32.76
CA GLN A 70 10.11 8.20 32.25
C GLN A 70 9.30 8.67 31.05
N ALA A 71 8.27 9.45 31.35
CA ALA A 71 7.54 10.25 30.39
C ALA A 71 8.49 11.30 29.78
N VAL A 72 8.98 11.05 28.56
CA VAL A 72 9.44 12.14 27.68
C VAL A 72 8.24 12.55 26.82
N GLN A 73 7.36 13.32 27.45
CA GLN A 73 6.30 14.06 26.79
C GLN A 73 6.92 15.23 26.01
N GLY A 74 7.24 15.01 24.74
CA GLY A 74 7.44 16.07 23.77
C GLY A 74 6.52 15.83 22.58
N PRO A 75 5.59 16.74 22.21
CA PRO A 75 4.75 16.50 21.04
C PRO A 75 5.64 16.46 19.79
N LEU A 76 5.62 15.33 19.09
CA LEU A 76 6.12 15.21 17.72
C LEU A 76 5.31 16.17 16.84
N VAL A 77 5.76 17.42 16.71
CA VAL A 77 5.19 18.36 15.76
C VAL A 77 5.72 17.97 14.38
N LEU A 78 4.93 17.20 13.62
CA LEU A 78 5.22 16.91 12.22
C LEU A 78 5.22 18.23 11.43
N ARG A 79 6.41 18.75 11.14
CA ARG A 79 6.59 19.97 10.35
C ARG A 79 6.33 19.65 8.88
N THR A 80 5.17 20.06 8.36
CA THR A 80 4.85 19.96 6.93
C THR A 80 5.42 21.17 6.19
N MET A 81 6.21 20.94 5.15
CA MET A 81 6.71 22.00 4.25
C MET A 81 6.04 21.91 2.88
N ALA A 82 5.65 23.06 2.33
CA ALA A 82 5.11 23.17 0.97
C ALA A 82 6.07 23.98 0.09
N LYS A 83 6.27 23.55 -1.17
CA LYS A 83 7.11 24.24 -2.16
C LYS A 83 6.23 25.13 -3.03
N SER A 84 6.45 26.44 -3.00
CA SER A 84 5.85 27.37 -3.97
C SER A 84 6.74 27.49 -5.22
N ARG A 85 6.16 27.83 -6.37
CA ARG A 85 6.75 27.88 -7.72
C ARG A 85 8.06 28.67 -7.88
N ASN A 86 8.52 29.37 -6.85
CA ASN A 86 9.85 29.97 -6.79
C ASN A 86 10.64 29.37 -5.61
N THR A 87 11.13 28.14 -5.81
CA THR A 87 12.18 27.37 -5.10
C THR A 87 12.39 27.46 -3.57
N SER A 88 11.58 28.16 -2.80
CA SER A 88 11.68 28.25 -1.33
C SER A 88 10.68 27.32 -0.65
N TRP A 89 11.16 26.56 0.34
CA TRP A 89 10.32 25.75 1.21
C TRP A 89 9.85 26.63 2.37
N SER A 90 8.53 26.79 2.50
CA SER A 90 7.96 27.55 3.61
C SER A 90 7.24 26.62 4.58
N LEU A 91 7.43 26.89 5.88
CA LEU A 91 6.72 26.20 6.95
C LEU A 91 5.27 26.70 7.00
N CYS A 92 4.29 25.79 6.96
CA CYS A 92 2.88 26.15 7.08
C CYS A 92 2.35 25.74 8.46
N PRO A 93 2.14 26.66 9.41
CA PRO A 93 1.53 26.33 10.69
C PRO A 93 0.02 26.11 10.49
N GLY A 94 -0.52 24.96 10.96
CA GLY A 94 -1.97 24.75 11.10
C GLY A 94 -2.61 23.63 10.27
N LEU A 95 -1.84 22.82 9.53
CA LEU A 95 -2.40 21.68 8.79
C LEU A 95 -2.46 20.42 9.67
N THR A 96 -3.63 20.14 10.23
CA THR A 96 -3.92 18.85 10.89
C THR A 96 -4.01 17.74 9.83
N ALA A 97 -3.40 16.58 10.09
CA ALA A 97 -3.22 15.44 9.17
C ALA A 97 -4.51 14.92 8.47
N ARG A 98 -5.71 15.33 8.90
CA ARG A 98 -6.99 14.95 8.31
C ARG A 98 -7.28 15.56 6.93
N SER A 99 -6.48 16.51 6.46
CA SER A 99 -6.64 17.13 5.13
C SER A 99 -5.70 16.58 4.06
N MET A 100 -5.31 15.29 4.13
CA MET A 100 -4.71 14.62 2.98
C MET A 100 -5.82 14.08 2.07
N ARG A 101 -6.46 14.96 1.30
CA ARG A 101 -7.12 14.53 0.05
C ARG A 101 -6.04 14.55 -1.03
N GLU A 102 -5.78 13.37 -1.58
CA GLU A 102 -4.91 13.18 -2.75
C GLU A 102 -5.37 14.13 -3.87
N PRO A 103 -4.53 15.07 -4.36
CA PRO A 103 -4.92 15.93 -5.46
C PRO A 103 -5.00 15.07 -6.72
N GLN A 104 -6.23 14.82 -7.18
CA GLN A 104 -6.46 14.37 -8.54
C GLN A 104 -5.87 15.41 -9.49
N SER A 105 -4.84 14.99 -10.22
CA SER A 105 -4.22 15.71 -11.35
C SER A 105 -3.68 17.10 -11.02
N GLY A 106 -2.43 17.16 -10.54
CA GLY A 106 -1.71 18.45 -10.44
C GLY A 106 -0.35 18.40 -9.73
N ARG A 107 0.65 17.81 -10.39
CA ARG A 107 2.11 18.02 -10.26
C ARG A 107 2.70 18.50 -8.90
N THR A 108 2.25 17.93 -7.78
CA THR A 108 2.82 18.18 -6.45
C THR A 108 3.44 16.88 -5.95
N GLN A 109 4.78 16.84 -5.92
CA GLN A 109 5.55 15.68 -5.47
C GLN A 109 5.93 15.86 -4.00
N VAL A 110 5.35 15.05 -3.12
CA VAL A 110 5.69 15.00 -1.69
C VAL A 110 6.62 13.82 -1.46
N HIS A 111 7.84 14.07 -0.98
CA HIS A 111 8.80 13.03 -0.62
C HIS A 111 9.19 13.18 0.86
N PRO A 112 9.21 12.09 1.65
CA PRO A 112 9.79 12.15 2.99
C PRO A 112 11.31 12.19 2.88
N HIS A 113 11.94 13.25 3.42
CA HIS A 113 13.38 13.32 3.60
C HIS A 113 13.72 12.94 5.05
N TRP A 114 14.45 11.85 5.23
CA TRP A 114 15.03 11.48 6.52
C TRP A 114 16.37 12.21 6.67
N GLY A 115 16.41 13.26 7.48
CA GLY A 115 17.65 13.94 7.87
C GLY A 115 17.98 13.62 9.33
N LEU A 116 19.27 13.38 9.62
CA LEU A 116 19.82 13.16 10.97
C LEU A 116 19.53 14.32 11.93
#